data_AF-A0A9X2C8G2-F1
#
_entry.id   AF-A0A9X2C8G2-F1
#
_cell.length_a   1.000
_cell.length_b   1.000
_cell.length_c   1.000
_cell.angle_alpha   90.00
_cell.angle_beta   90.00
_cell.angle_gamma   90.00
#
_symmetry.space_group_name_H-M   'P 1'
#
loop_
_entity.id
_entity.type
_entity.pdbx_description
1 polymer ?
#
loop_
_entity_poly.entity_id
_entity_poly.type
_entity_poly.pdbx_seq_one_letter_code
_entity_poly.pdbx_strand_id
1 'polypeptide(L)'
;MSTFAVLGMTIDVAKTEARKKTAGTRKNAKATGGVEPIPEAEWLELVAKRTEKIMGGCTVRQLSPLFDAPQYAEQFIELARKTLRCRDMQIRAKAVLVDAKGKPIINPKTKAPKVGFSAWPSKQESQSVA
;
A
#
# COMPACT_ATOMS: atom_id res chain seq x y z
N MET A 1 12.22 -11.90 14.92
CA MET A 1 12.33 -10.50 14.43
C MET A 1 11.46 -10.48 13.20
N SER A 2 10.29 -9.84 13.26
CA SER A 2 9.30 -9.97 12.20
C SER A 2 9.72 -9.21 10.94
N THR A 3 9.90 -9.94 9.84
CA THR A 3 10.55 -9.49 8.60
C THR A 3 9.60 -9.39 7.41
N PHE A 4 8.55 -10.20 7.34
CA PHE A 4 7.70 -10.32 6.15
C PHE A 4 6.43 -9.47 6.28
N ALA A 5 6.02 -8.80 5.21
CA ALA A 5 4.75 -8.11 5.13
C ALA A 5 4.08 -8.36 3.78
N VAL A 6 2.75 -8.35 3.78
CA VAL A 6 1.95 -8.37 2.56
C VAL A 6 1.69 -6.95 2.13
N LEU A 7 2.16 -6.61 0.93
CA LEU A 7 1.83 -5.36 0.25
C LEU A 7 0.84 -5.65 -0.88
N GLY A 8 -0.10 -4.74 -1.08
CA GLY A 8 -1.10 -4.82 -2.15
C GLY A 8 -2.11 -3.69 -2.04
N MET A 9 -3.27 -3.88 -2.65
CA MET A 9 -4.41 -2.99 -2.49
C MET A 9 -5.69 -3.79 -2.35
N THR A 10 -6.48 -3.51 -1.32
CA THR A 10 -7.83 -4.04 -1.13
C THR A 10 -8.85 -2.93 -1.32
N ILE A 11 -10.09 -3.31 -1.64
CA ILE A 11 -11.18 -2.34 -1.81
C ILE A 11 -11.41 -1.48 -0.55
N ASP A 12 -11.27 -2.05 0.65
CA ASP A 12 -11.47 -1.32 1.91
C ASP A 12 -10.36 -0.30 2.16
N VAL A 13 -9.10 -0.68 1.88
CA VAL A 13 -7.97 0.24 1.98
C VAL A 13 -8.08 1.33 0.91
N ALA A 14 -8.49 0.98 -0.31
CA ALA A 14 -8.74 1.96 -1.36
C ALA A 14 -9.86 2.94 -0.97
N LYS A 15 -10.94 2.45 -0.35
CA LYS A 15 -12.07 3.27 0.13
C LYS A 15 -11.64 4.21 1.25
N THR A 16 -10.87 3.73 2.22
CA THR A 16 -10.36 4.58 3.31
C THR A 16 -9.40 5.65 2.79
N GLU A 17 -8.52 5.33 1.84
CA GLU A 17 -7.66 6.30 1.16
C GLU A 17 -8.46 7.29 0.31
N ALA A 18 -9.50 6.83 -0.39
CA ALA A 18 -10.38 7.68 -1.18
C ALA A 18 -11.12 8.68 -0.29
N ARG A 19 -11.63 8.25 0.87
CA ARG A 19 -12.27 9.14 1.86
C ARG A 19 -11.33 10.23 2.35
N LYS A 20 -10.08 9.88 2.68
CA LYS A 20 -9.07 10.86 3.12
C LYS A 20 -8.72 11.89 2.05
N LYS A 21 -8.72 11.47 0.78
CA LYS A 21 -8.29 12.34 -0.33
C LYS A 21 -9.44 13.14 -0.96
N THR A 22 -10.69 12.76 -0.72
CA THR A 22 -11.87 13.42 -1.30
C THR A 22 -12.29 14.56 -0.39
N ALA A 23 -12.11 15.80 -0.85
CA ALA A 23 -12.57 16.97 -0.12
C ALA A 23 -14.09 16.90 0.07
N GLY A 24 -14.55 17.17 1.29
CA GLY A 24 -15.98 17.26 1.64
C GLY A 24 -16.63 18.57 1.22
N THR A 25 -15.88 19.46 0.58
CA THR A 25 -16.33 20.81 0.26
C THR A 25 -16.03 21.14 -1.20
N ARG A 26 -16.96 21.85 -1.84
CA ARG A 26 -16.86 22.33 -3.21
C ARG A 26 -16.75 23.85 -3.20
N LYS A 27 -15.85 24.39 -4.03
CA LYS A 27 -15.79 25.86 -4.22
C LYS A 27 -17.04 26.31 -4.96
N ASN A 28 -17.83 27.16 -4.33
CA ASN A 28 -18.98 27.81 -4.97
C ASN A 28 -18.86 29.32 -4.76
N ALA A 29 -18.63 30.04 -5.85
CA ALA A 29 -18.45 31.49 -5.84
C ALA A 29 -19.71 32.27 -5.42
N LYS A 30 -20.88 31.61 -5.38
CA LYS A 30 -22.16 32.22 -4.99
C LYS A 30 -22.49 32.07 -3.50
N ALA A 31 -21.76 31.25 -2.75
CA ALA A 31 -21.97 31.06 -1.32
C ALA A 31 -21.14 32.03 -0.48
N THR A 32 -21.68 32.50 0.64
CA THR A 32 -20.96 33.32 1.62
C THR A 32 -19.76 32.53 2.16
N GLY A 33 -18.55 32.96 1.79
CA GLY A 33 -17.30 32.24 2.10
C GLY A 33 -16.74 31.37 0.96
N GLY A 34 -17.39 31.33 -0.19
CA GLY A 34 -16.86 30.74 -1.43
C GLY A 34 -16.82 29.20 -1.47
N VAL A 35 -17.38 28.52 -0.46
CA VAL A 35 -17.29 27.07 -0.27
C VAL A 35 -18.62 26.52 0.25
N GLU A 36 -19.15 25.48 -0.38
CA GLU A 36 -20.34 24.75 0.07
C GLU A 36 -19.96 23.32 0.48
N PRO A 37 -20.54 22.77 1.56
CA PRO A 37 -20.39 21.36 1.91
C PRO A 37 -21.09 20.49 0.85
N ILE A 38 -20.40 19.44 0.39
CA ILE A 38 -20.97 18.49 -0.57
C ILE A 38 -21.96 17.59 0.19
N PRO A 39 -23.19 17.38 -0.30
CA PRO A 39 -24.13 16.43 0.29
C PRO A 39 -23.50 15.04 0.43
N GLU A 40 -23.82 14.33 1.52
CA GLU A 40 -23.18 13.05 1.85
C GLU A 40 -23.32 12.01 0.73
N ALA A 41 -24.47 11.96 0.06
CA ALA A 41 -24.71 11.04 -1.05
C ALA A 41 -23.77 11.32 -2.25
N GLU A 42 -23.64 12.58 -2.65
CA GLU A 42 -22.75 12.99 -3.74
C GLU A 42 -21.28 12.76 -3.36
N TRP A 43 -20.92 13.00 -2.09
CA TRP A 43 -19.58 12.72 -1.60
C TRP A 43 -19.25 11.22 -1.62
N LEU A 44 -20.20 10.36 -1.24
CA LEU A 44 -20.02 8.90 -1.32
C LEU A 44 -19.82 8.42 -2.76
N GLU A 45 -20.50 9.00 -3.74
CA GLU A 45 -20.26 8.71 -5.16
C GLU A 45 -18.87 9.15 -5.62
N LEU A 46 -18.40 10.34 -5.21
CA LEU A 46 -17.04 10.80 -5.50
C LEU A 46 -15.99 9.89 -4.86
N VAL A 47 -16.24 9.42 -3.64
CA VAL A 47 -15.40 8.44 -2.96
C VAL A 47 -15.40 7.11 -3.71
N ALA A 48 -16.55 6.64 -4.21
CA ALA A 48 -16.64 5.41 -5.01
C ALA A 48 -15.83 5.52 -6.31
N LYS A 49 -16.03 6.58 -7.09
CA LYS A 49 -15.25 6.87 -8.32
C LYS A 49 -13.75 6.94 -8.04
N ARG A 50 -13.36 7.55 -6.92
CA ARG A 50 -11.96 7.64 -6.52
C ARG A 50 -11.40 6.31 -6.02
N THR A 51 -12.21 5.50 -5.36
CA THR A 51 -11.86 4.14 -4.92
C THR A 51 -11.54 3.28 -6.14
N GLU A 52 -12.38 3.32 -7.17
CA GLU A 52 -12.12 2.63 -8.44
C GLU A 52 -10.85 3.12 -9.12
N LYS A 53 -10.61 4.44 -9.14
CA LYS A 53 -9.36 5.00 -9.67
C LYS A 53 -8.12 4.54 -8.91
N ILE A 54 -8.20 4.41 -7.58
CA ILE A 54 -7.10 3.87 -6.76
C ILE A 54 -6.91 2.37 -7.03
N MET A 55 -8.00 1.62 -7.15
CA MET A 55 -7.96 0.20 -7.47
C MET A 55 -7.41 -0.06 -8.88
N GLY A 56 -7.62 0.85 -9.84
CA GLY A 56 -7.06 0.75 -11.19
C GLY A 56 -5.64 1.29 -11.36
N GLY A 57 -5.08 2.00 -10.37
CA GLY A 57 -3.72 2.53 -10.42
C GLY A 57 -2.67 1.57 -9.84
N CYS A 58 -1.38 1.91 -9.92
CA CYS A 58 -0.28 1.03 -9.49
C CYS A 58 0.09 1.13 -7.99
N THR A 59 -0.65 1.91 -7.20
CA THR A 59 -0.29 2.14 -5.79
C THR A 59 -0.55 0.89 -4.94
N VAL A 60 0.46 0.48 -4.17
CA VAL A 60 0.36 -0.60 -3.18
C VAL A 60 0.69 -0.09 -1.78
N ARG A 61 0.06 -0.68 -0.76
CA ARG A 61 0.25 -0.37 0.66
C ARG A 61 0.52 -1.65 1.44
N GLN A 62 1.14 -1.51 2.60
CA GLN A 62 1.24 -2.61 3.55
C GLN A 62 -0.16 -2.92 4.11
N LEU A 63 -0.64 -4.14 3.87
CA LEU A 63 -1.97 -4.60 4.29
C LEU A 63 -1.92 -5.40 5.59
N SER A 64 -0.82 -6.11 5.83
CA SER A 64 -0.64 -6.96 6.99
C SER A 64 0.29 -6.34 8.04
N PRO A 65 0.22 -6.79 9.31
CA PRO A 65 1.33 -6.63 10.23
C PRO A 65 2.59 -7.34 9.71
N LEU A 66 3.71 -7.12 10.39
CA LEU A 66 4.95 -7.84 10.11
C LEU A 66 4.85 -9.25 10.69
N PHE A 67 5.14 -10.25 9.87
CA PHE A 67 5.19 -11.65 10.25
C PHE A 67 6.63 -12.12 10.38
N ASP A 68 6.86 -13.08 11.27
CA ASP A 68 8.18 -13.71 11.45
C ASP A 68 8.50 -14.75 10.36
N ALA A 69 7.49 -15.27 9.66
CA ALA A 69 7.66 -16.30 8.65
C ALA A 69 6.83 -16.00 7.38
N PRO A 70 7.32 -16.38 6.17
CA PRO A 70 6.61 -16.10 4.92
C PRO A 70 5.30 -16.88 4.78
N GLN A 71 5.19 -18.07 5.38
CA GLN A 71 3.98 -18.90 5.32
C GLN A 71 2.76 -18.19 5.92
N TYR A 72 2.95 -17.42 7.00
CA TYR A 72 1.87 -16.61 7.57
C TYR A 72 1.43 -15.47 6.63
N ALA A 73 2.37 -14.91 5.86
CA ALA A 73 2.06 -13.90 4.84
C ALA A 73 1.30 -14.53 3.66
N GLU A 74 1.63 -15.76 3.26
CA GLU A 74 0.91 -16.53 2.24
C GLU A 74 -0.52 -16.83 2.67
N GLN A 75 -0.71 -17.33 3.90
CA GLN A 75 -2.04 -17.59 4.46
C GLN A 75 -2.90 -16.31 4.50
N PHE A 76 -2.29 -15.17 4.84
CA PHE A 76 -2.98 -13.88 4.81
C PHE A 76 -3.43 -13.50 3.40
N ILE A 77 -2.58 -13.69 2.39
CA ILE A 77 -2.93 -13.43 0.99
C ILE A 77 -4.07 -14.36 0.55
N GLU A 78 -4.01 -15.64 0.90
CA GLU A 78 -5.03 -16.62 0.55
C GLU A 78 -6.38 -16.24 1.15
N LEU A 79 -6.41 -15.90 2.44
CA LEU A 79 -7.63 -15.47 3.12
C LEU A 79 -8.17 -14.17 2.51
N ALA A 80 -7.31 -13.19 2.27
CA ALA A 80 -7.71 -11.91 1.69
C ALA A 80 -8.28 -12.07 0.27
N ARG A 81 -7.72 -12.97 -0.55
CA ARG A 81 -8.25 -13.26 -1.90
C ARG A 81 -9.62 -13.94 -1.87
N LYS A 82 -9.90 -14.75 -0.84
CA LYS A 82 -11.20 -15.41 -0.67
C LYS A 82 -12.28 -14.44 -0.20
N THR A 83 -11.94 -13.47 0.64
CA THR A 83 -12.92 -12.58 1.28
C THR A 83 -13.11 -11.25 0.57
N LEU A 84 -12.07 -10.72 -0.08
CA LEU A 84 -12.02 -9.34 -0.58
C LEU A 84 -11.54 -9.24 -2.02
N ARG A 85 -11.97 -8.16 -2.69
CA ARG A 85 -11.36 -7.73 -3.96
C ARG A 85 -9.96 -7.18 -3.70
N CYS A 86 -8.96 -7.94 -4.11
CA CYS A 86 -7.54 -7.65 -3.91
C CYS A 86 -6.81 -7.47 -5.24
N ARG A 87 -5.76 -6.62 -5.25
CA ARG A 87 -4.86 -6.40 -6.38
C ARG A 87 -3.40 -6.38 -5.90
N ASP A 88 -2.49 -6.86 -6.74
CA ASP A 88 -1.03 -6.84 -6.55
C ASP A 88 -0.57 -7.33 -5.17
N MET A 89 -1.19 -8.41 -4.67
CA MET A 89 -0.82 -9.02 -3.40
C MET A 89 0.56 -9.68 -3.52
N GLN A 90 1.55 -9.09 -2.86
CA GLN A 90 2.94 -9.53 -2.88
C GLN A 90 3.52 -9.57 -1.47
N ILE A 91 4.28 -10.61 -1.18
CA ILE A 91 5.08 -10.69 0.05
C ILE A 91 6.35 -9.86 -0.18
N ARG A 92 6.70 -9.04 0.82
CA ARG A 92 7.98 -8.33 0.85
C ARG A 92 8.67 -8.57 2.18
N ALA A 93 9.98 -8.74 2.12
CA ALA A 93 10.82 -8.90 3.29
C ALA A 93 11.52 -7.57 3.61
N LYS A 94 11.60 -7.23 4.89
CA LYS A 94 12.47 -6.17 5.39
C LYS A 94 13.91 -6.55 5.09
N ALA A 95 14.57 -5.76 4.25
CA ALA A 95 15.96 -5.92 3.90
C ALA A 95 16.65 -4.56 3.83
N VAL A 96 17.99 -4.59 3.87
CA VAL A 96 18.79 -3.40 3.60
C VAL A 96 18.61 -3.03 2.13
N LEU A 97 18.14 -1.81 1.86
CA LEU A 97 18.01 -1.32 0.50
C LEU A 97 19.40 -1.13 -0.09
N VAL A 98 19.64 -1.80 -1.20
CA VAL A 98 20.86 -1.67 -1.99
C VAL A 98 20.60 -0.75 -3.17
N ASP A 99 21.60 0.05 -3.53
CA ASP A 99 21.63 0.83 -4.75
C ASP A 99 21.81 -0.09 -5.98
N ALA A 100 21.66 0.43 -7.20
CA ALA A 100 21.81 -0.31 -8.46
C ALA A 100 23.18 -1.02 -8.59
N LYS A 101 24.19 -0.58 -7.81
CA LYS A 101 25.53 -1.17 -7.74
C LYS A 101 25.70 -2.18 -6.60
N GLY A 102 24.62 -2.59 -5.93
CA GLY A 102 24.63 -3.55 -4.82
C GLY A 102 25.16 -3.00 -3.48
N LYS A 103 25.47 -1.70 -3.39
CA LYS A 103 25.95 -1.08 -2.15
C LYS A 103 24.77 -0.68 -1.25
N PRO A 104 24.80 -0.94 0.06
CA PRO A 104 23.78 -0.46 0.99
C PRO A 104 23.59 1.06 0.89
N ILE A 105 22.33 1.50 0.78
CA ILE A 105 22.00 2.92 0.85
C ILE A 105 22.16 3.34 2.32
N ILE A 106 23.26 4.04 2.62
CA ILE A 106 23.53 4.55 3.96
C ILE A 106 22.83 5.89 4.14
N ASN A 107 22.14 6.07 5.27
CA ASN A 107 21.60 7.38 5.62
C ASN A 107 22.73 8.32 6.06
N PRO A 108 22.93 9.48 5.39
CA PRO A 108 24.04 10.39 5.71
C PRO A 108 24.00 10.93 7.15
N LYS A 109 22.81 10.99 7.78
CA LYS A 109 22.65 11.51 9.15
C LYS A 109 22.93 10.47 10.23
N THR A 110 22.52 9.22 10.01
CA THR A 110 22.60 8.16 11.04
C THR A 110 23.72 7.16 10.79
N LYS A 111 24.38 7.21 9.62
CA LYS A 111 25.38 6.23 9.15
C LYS A 111 24.90 4.77 9.13
N ALA A 112 23.62 4.53 9.40
CA ALA A 112 23.00 3.22 9.38
C ALA A 112 22.51 2.86 7.97
N PRO A 113 22.53 1.57 7.60
CA PRO A 113 21.91 1.10 6.36
C PRO A 113 20.41 1.37 6.36
N LYS A 114 19.87 1.87 5.24
CA LYS A 114 18.45 2.13 5.08
C LYS A 114 17.71 0.80 4.92
N VAL A 115 16.92 0.44 5.93
CA VAL A 115 16.05 -0.74 5.87
C VAL A 115 14.76 -0.37 5.16
N GLY A 116 14.32 -1.21 4.22
CA GLY A 116 13.08 -1.07 3.48
C GLY A 116 12.51 -2.43 3.09
N PHE A 117 11.49 -2.43 2.24
CA PHE A 117 10.87 -3.67 1.75
C PHE A 117 11.46 -4.07 0.40
N SER A 118 12.01 -5.28 0.34
CA SER A 118 12.50 -5.94 -0.87
C SER A 118 11.54 -7.04 -1.33
N ALA A 119 11.60 -7.43 -2.60
CA ALA A 119 10.77 -8.50 -3.15
C ALA A 119 11.13 -9.86 -2.53
N TRP A 120 10.10 -10.68 -2.28
CA TRP A 120 10.23 -12.07 -1.83
C TRP A 120 9.62 -13.02 -2.89
N PRO A 121 10.26 -14.16 -3.22
CA PRO A 121 11.57 -14.61 -2.76
C PRO A 121 12.69 -13.71 -3.28
N SER A 122 13.78 -13.60 -2.52
CA SER A 122 14.94 -12.82 -2.95
C SER A 122 15.52 -13.47 -4.22
N LYS A 123 15.90 -12.66 -5.21
CA LYS A 123 16.43 -13.17 -6.50
C LYS A 123 17.72 -14.01 -6.34
N GLN A 124 18.31 -14.01 -5.14
CA GLN A 124 19.47 -14.84 -4.77
C GLN A 124 19.06 -16.25 -4.30
N GLU A 125 17.93 -16.43 -3.62
CA GLU A 125 17.46 -17.77 -3.17
C GLU A 125 16.85 -18.61 -4.30
N SER A 126 16.42 -17.97 -5.40
CA SER A 126 15.92 -18.70 -6.58
C SER A 126 17.04 -19.39 -7.38
N GLN A 127 18.31 -19.10 -7.09
CA GLN A 127 19.47 -19.79 -7.70
C GLN A 127 20.09 -20.87 -6.81
N SER A 128 19.64 -21.04 -5.57
CA SER A 128 20.16 -22.07 -4.66
C SER A 128 19.27 -23.32 -4.55
N VAL A 129 18.26 -23.43 -5.43
CA VAL A 129 17.39 -24.61 -5.54
C VAL A 129 17.43 -25.08 -7.01
N ALA A 130 18.58 -25.58 -7.44
CA ALA A 130 18.76 -26.33 -8.67
C ALA A 130 19.84 -27.40 -8.44
#